data_AF-A0A1J9RPY7-F1
#
_entry.id   AF-A0A1J9RPY7-F1
#
_cell.length_a   1.000
_cell.length_b   1.000
_cell.length_c   1.000
_cell.angle_alpha   90.00
_cell.angle_beta   90.00
_cell.angle_gamma   90.00
#
_symmetry.space_group_name_H-M   'P 1'
#
loop_
_entity.id
_entity.type
_entity.pdbx_description
1 polymer ?
#
loop_
_entity_poly.entity_id
_entity_poly.type
_entity_poly.pdbx_seq_one_letter_code
_entity_poly.pdbx_strand_id
1 'polypeptide(L)'
;MAAQNWLRAAIVSSVCLGLASADDCSGTTTISSNADATSLAEACKTYSGIVAVATGASGDLSLEVERSSYAIGNTGISSLDGGASDAVLEDINVYSNKDLEDITIDCTHADNITIGANSDKADISFPNLKEAVDIEIANASAIDLSALESLPRGALHIYGGSLEKLDLAAFTEVSDGLILEDLPKLTQLSAPEFTRIMDRGALTISNTGLTELSLPKLQLIYSSLWLEGDFESVDLPLLTSVGGDIYMKGAKSFDCDAFSEQFSKLATGEQTFKCVAGDDSDESDSEASKPTASSSFNSASSTKTAASSKSAAATSGAASSGAASSGAASSAAASSAAATPTNASSAASSFGVGMATLGGVVGLVSFFL
;
A
#
# COMPACT_ATOMS: atom_id res chain seq x y z
N MET A 1 77.18 -34.55 -15.07
CA MET A 1 77.55 -33.87 -13.81
C MET A 1 76.92 -32.48 -13.89
N ALA A 2 75.77 -32.24 -13.26
CA ALA A 2 75.62 -31.82 -11.85
C ALA A 2 76.30 -30.45 -11.63
N ALA A 3 75.72 -29.40 -11.04
CA ALA A 3 74.50 -29.19 -10.25
C ALA A 3 74.21 -27.65 -10.29
N GLN A 4 72.97 -27.16 -10.38
CA GLN A 4 72.14 -26.70 -9.24
C GLN A 4 72.70 -25.44 -8.53
N ASN A 5 72.09 -24.26 -8.71
CA ASN A 5 71.46 -23.53 -7.59
C ASN A 5 70.81 -22.15 -7.91
N TRP A 6 69.49 -22.09 -7.69
CA TRP A 6 68.74 -21.19 -6.77
C TRP A 6 68.12 -19.89 -7.28
N LEU A 7 66.79 -19.98 -7.40
CA LEU A 7 65.74 -19.01 -7.02
C LEU A 7 66.21 -17.67 -6.44
N ARG A 8 65.78 -16.59 -7.11
CA ARG A 8 65.24 -15.41 -6.43
C ARG A 8 63.88 -15.09 -7.06
N ALA A 9 62.84 -15.67 -6.46
CA ALA A 9 61.47 -15.21 -6.64
C ALA A 9 61.38 -13.79 -6.07
N ALA A 10 61.16 -12.80 -6.93
CA ALA A 10 60.69 -11.50 -6.47
C ALA A 10 59.23 -11.69 -6.07
N ILE A 11 58.99 -11.68 -4.76
CA ILE A 11 57.67 -11.49 -4.18
C ILE A 11 57.26 -10.07 -4.57
N VAL A 12 56.57 -9.92 -5.70
CA VAL A 12 55.65 -8.80 -5.86
C VAL A 12 54.51 -9.15 -4.90
N SER A 13 54.61 -8.61 -3.70
CA SER A 13 53.54 -8.65 -2.73
C SER A 13 52.36 -7.95 -3.41
N SER A 14 51.41 -8.76 -3.88
CA SER A 14 50.05 -8.34 -4.09
C SER A 14 49.60 -7.71 -2.79
N VAL A 15 49.70 -6.39 -2.72
CA VAL A 15 48.77 -5.60 -1.94
C VAL A 15 47.44 -5.85 -2.65
N CYS A 16 46.73 -6.89 -2.21
CA CYS A 16 45.29 -6.82 -2.16
C CYS A 16 44.98 -5.59 -1.32
N LEU A 17 44.91 -4.43 -1.99
CA LEU A 17 43.94 -3.43 -1.60
C LEU A 17 42.63 -4.20 -1.72
N GLY A 18 42.15 -4.67 -0.58
CA GLY A 18 40.76 -5.09 -0.49
C GLY A 18 39.96 -3.93 -1.06
N LEU A 19 39.27 -4.17 -2.17
CA LEU A 19 38.00 -3.52 -2.39
C LEU A 19 37.14 -3.96 -1.20
N ALA A 20 37.26 -3.24 -0.09
CA ALA A 20 36.14 -3.09 0.80
C ALA A 20 35.07 -2.44 -0.07
N SER A 21 34.04 -3.19 -0.43
CA SER A 21 32.79 -2.65 -0.95
C SER A 21 32.29 -1.65 0.08
N ALA A 22 32.64 -0.39 -0.11
CA ALA A 22 32.15 0.72 0.68
C ALA A 22 30.89 1.23 -0.01
N ASP A 23 29.85 0.39 -0.05
CA ASP A 23 28.61 0.72 -0.77
C ASP A 23 27.35 0.50 0.07
N ASP A 24 27.44 -0.22 1.20
CA ASP A 24 26.30 -0.54 2.06
C ASP A 24 26.29 0.35 3.32
N CYS A 25 25.44 1.37 3.30
CA CYS A 25 25.12 2.13 4.50
C CYS A 25 23.91 1.52 5.20
N SER A 26 23.77 1.77 6.50
CA SER A 26 22.64 1.24 7.26
C SER A 26 22.18 2.17 8.37
N GLY A 27 20.94 1.95 8.82
CA GLY A 27 20.33 2.66 9.95
C GLY A 27 19.30 3.70 9.50
N THR A 28 19.14 4.74 10.31
CA THR A 28 18.30 5.89 9.95
C THR A 28 19.20 7.10 9.76
N THR A 29 19.10 7.73 8.60
CA THR A 29 19.77 9.00 8.29
C THR A 29 18.75 10.09 8.04
N THR A 30 19.15 11.34 8.29
CA THR A 30 18.32 12.51 7.99
C THR A 30 19.11 13.48 7.15
N ILE A 31 18.62 13.77 5.95
CA ILE A 31 19.18 14.75 5.04
C ILE A 31 18.42 16.06 5.16
N SER A 32 19.10 17.20 5.09
CA SER A 32 18.48 18.53 5.23
C SER A 32 18.55 19.37 3.96
N SER A 33 19.26 18.88 2.94
CA SER A 33 19.51 19.59 1.69
C SER A 33 19.84 18.62 0.56
N ASN A 34 19.77 19.12 -0.68
CA ASN A 34 20.22 18.37 -1.85
C ASN A 34 21.72 18.01 -1.78
N ALA A 35 22.54 18.84 -1.13
CA ALA A 35 23.96 18.53 -0.95
C ALA A 35 24.17 17.31 -0.04
N ASP A 36 23.35 17.15 1.00
CA ASP A 36 23.38 15.96 1.86
C ASP A 36 22.91 14.73 1.09
N ALA A 37 21.91 14.88 0.22
CA ALA A 37 21.38 13.83 -0.63
C ALA A 37 22.45 13.32 -1.62
N THR A 38 23.12 14.23 -2.34
CA THR A 38 24.25 13.88 -3.21
C THR A 38 25.39 13.23 -2.43
N SER A 39 25.73 13.76 -1.25
CA SER A 39 26.78 13.19 -0.42
C SER A 39 26.43 11.77 0.05
N LEU A 40 25.15 11.50 0.33
CA LEU A 40 24.67 10.18 0.71
C LEU A 40 24.72 9.21 -0.47
N ALA A 41 24.26 9.62 -1.65
CA ALA A 41 24.30 8.81 -2.86
C ALA A 41 25.74 8.49 -3.30
N GLU A 42 26.68 9.44 -3.17
CA GLU A 42 28.11 9.21 -3.43
C GLU A 42 28.75 8.27 -2.40
N ALA A 43 28.28 8.29 -1.15
CA ALA A 43 28.83 7.49 -0.07
C ALA A 43 28.23 6.08 0.00
N CYS A 44 27.00 5.90 -0.49
CA CYS A 44 26.18 4.73 -0.28
C CYS A 44 25.37 4.46 -1.54
N LYS A 45 25.79 3.48 -2.35
CA LYS A 45 25.01 3.05 -3.49
C LYS A 45 23.74 2.29 -3.06
N THR A 46 23.86 1.52 -1.97
CA THR A 46 22.78 0.77 -1.32
C THR A 46 22.65 1.23 0.14
N TYR A 47 21.43 1.51 0.59
CA TYR A 47 21.15 1.99 1.96
C TYR A 47 20.13 1.08 2.65
N SER A 48 20.61 0.25 3.57
CA SER A 48 19.76 -0.63 4.38
C SER A 48 19.15 0.16 5.55
N GLY A 49 17.99 0.76 5.32
CA GLY A 49 17.21 1.45 6.34
C GLY A 49 16.49 2.68 5.81
N ILE A 50 16.22 3.63 6.69
CA ILE A 50 15.36 4.79 6.40
C ILE A 50 16.21 6.02 6.05
N VAL A 51 15.98 6.57 4.86
CA VAL A 51 16.43 7.90 4.47
C VAL A 51 15.28 8.89 4.71
N ALA A 52 15.42 9.69 5.76
CA ALA A 52 14.43 10.71 6.13
C ALA A 52 14.85 12.10 5.66
N VAL A 53 13.88 12.95 5.31
CA VAL A 53 14.13 14.36 4.98
C VAL A 53 13.75 15.23 6.17
N ALA A 54 14.65 16.16 6.55
CA ALA A 54 14.40 17.09 7.64
C ALA A 54 13.18 17.98 7.33
N THR A 55 12.35 18.24 8.33
CA THR A 55 11.11 19.04 8.18
C THR A 55 11.34 20.48 7.73
N GLY A 56 12.56 21.01 7.88
CA GLY A 56 12.97 22.33 7.40
C GLY A 56 13.60 22.34 6.00
N ALA A 57 13.74 21.18 5.35
CA ALA A 57 14.27 21.11 4.00
C ALA A 57 13.33 21.81 3.01
N SER A 58 13.89 22.47 2.00
CA SER A 58 13.13 23.25 1.03
C SER A 58 13.81 23.27 -0.34
N GLY A 59 13.03 23.55 -1.38
CA GLY A 59 13.50 23.54 -2.77
C GLY A 59 13.40 22.15 -3.38
N ASP A 60 14.33 21.83 -4.29
CA ASP A 60 14.36 20.56 -5.01
C ASP A 60 15.26 19.55 -4.32
N LEU A 61 14.86 18.28 -4.34
CA LEU A 61 15.58 17.18 -3.71
C LEU A 61 15.76 16.00 -4.68
N SER A 62 17.00 15.57 -4.89
CA SER A 62 17.36 14.41 -5.73
C SER A 62 18.03 13.30 -4.88
N LEU A 63 17.46 12.09 -4.90
CA LEU A 63 17.87 10.93 -4.09
C LEU A 63 18.22 9.71 -4.93
N GLU A 64 19.44 9.66 -5.46
CA GLU A 64 19.91 8.55 -6.31
C GLU A 64 20.40 7.33 -5.50
N VAL A 65 19.52 6.71 -4.70
CA VAL A 65 19.85 5.50 -3.90
C VAL A 65 19.09 4.29 -4.44
N GLU A 66 19.80 3.22 -4.81
CA GLU A 66 19.23 2.07 -5.53
C GLU A 66 18.46 1.09 -4.63
N ARG A 67 18.61 1.18 -3.31
CA ARG A 67 17.88 0.35 -2.33
C ARG A 67 17.76 1.07 -1.00
N SER A 68 16.55 1.42 -0.56
CA SER A 68 16.26 1.97 0.77
C SER A 68 14.76 2.12 1.04
N SER A 69 14.40 2.53 2.26
CA SER A 69 13.09 3.12 2.57
C SER A 69 13.18 4.65 2.59
N TYR A 70 12.26 5.32 1.93
CA TYR A 70 12.10 6.78 1.96
C TYR A 70 11.02 7.21 2.95
N ALA A 71 11.35 8.22 3.77
CA ALA A 71 10.40 8.86 4.69
C ALA A 71 10.48 10.39 4.55
N ILE A 72 9.61 10.94 3.71
CA ILE A 72 9.65 12.34 3.27
C ILE A 72 8.37 13.02 3.72
N GLY A 73 8.44 13.57 4.94
CA GLY A 73 7.27 14.06 5.65
C GLY A 73 7.41 15.49 6.16
N ASN A 74 6.37 16.30 6.03
CA ASN A 74 6.28 17.64 6.65
C ASN A 74 7.45 18.57 6.28
N THR A 75 7.86 18.56 5.02
CA THR A 75 8.95 19.40 4.49
C THR A 75 8.40 20.59 3.69
N GLY A 76 9.28 21.52 3.32
CA GLY A 76 8.98 22.62 2.38
C GLY A 76 9.59 22.40 0.99
N ILE A 77 9.88 21.14 0.61
CA ILE A 77 10.38 20.83 -0.73
C ILE A 77 9.26 21.01 -1.76
N SER A 78 9.62 21.44 -2.96
CA SER A 78 8.70 21.66 -4.08
C SER A 78 8.72 20.53 -5.11
N SER A 79 9.85 19.84 -5.22
CA SER A 79 10.02 18.68 -6.08
C SER A 79 10.84 17.60 -5.38
N LEU A 80 10.54 16.35 -5.73
CA LEU A 80 11.26 15.16 -5.32
C LEU A 80 11.58 14.34 -6.55
N ASP A 81 12.86 14.10 -6.78
CA ASP A 81 13.38 13.11 -7.71
C ASP A 81 14.11 12.04 -6.87
N GLY A 82 13.77 10.77 -7.02
CA GLY A 82 14.32 9.71 -6.18
C GLY A 82 14.49 8.39 -6.91
N GLY A 83 15.33 7.53 -6.33
CA GLY A 83 15.63 6.21 -6.85
C GLY A 83 16.55 6.22 -8.08
N ALA A 84 16.47 5.15 -8.86
CA ALA A 84 17.20 4.92 -10.09
C ALA A 84 16.48 3.85 -10.95
N SER A 85 16.78 3.80 -12.25
CA SER A 85 16.06 2.95 -13.22
C SER A 85 16.01 1.44 -12.95
N ASP A 86 16.92 0.92 -12.12
CA ASP A 86 16.97 -0.48 -11.68
C ASP A 86 16.85 -0.63 -10.15
N ALA A 87 16.48 0.43 -9.44
CA ALA A 87 16.34 0.43 -7.99
C ALA A 87 15.27 -0.56 -7.52
N VAL A 88 15.52 -1.13 -6.33
CA VAL A 88 14.60 -1.98 -5.58
C VAL A 88 14.41 -1.34 -4.21
N LEU A 89 13.31 -0.60 -4.06
CA LEU A 89 13.00 0.14 -2.85
C LEU A 89 12.15 -0.71 -1.90
N GLU A 90 12.19 -0.38 -0.62
CA GLU A 90 11.35 -1.03 0.39
C GLU A 90 10.11 -0.15 0.58
N ASP A 91 10.08 0.70 1.62
CA ASP A 91 8.93 1.58 1.86
C ASP A 91 9.14 2.97 1.28
N ILE A 92 8.16 3.51 0.56
CA ILE A 92 8.15 4.88 0.04
C ILE A 92 7.00 5.63 0.71
N ASN A 93 7.33 6.48 1.68
CA ASN A 93 6.37 7.28 2.42
C ASN A 93 6.58 8.77 2.15
N VAL A 94 5.71 9.39 1.34
CA VAL A 94 5.79 10.82 0.99
C VAL A 94 4.51 11.53 1.40
N TYR A 95 4.57 12.32 2.48
CA TYR A 95 3.35 12.85 3.08
C TYR A 95 3.45 14.27 3.66
N SER A 96 2.31 14.98 3.69
CA SER A 96 2.21 16.28 4.37
C SER A 96 3.17 17.36 3.85
N ASN A 97 3.57 17.30 2.58
CA ASN A 97 4.43 18.31 1.94
C ASN A 97 3.57 19.25 1.08
N LYS A 98 3.12 20.36 1.67
CA LYS A 98 2.10 21.25 1.06
C LYS A 98 2.54 21.93 -0.23
N ASP A 99 3.84 22.12 -0.40
CA ASP A 99 4.43 22.79 -1.56
C ASP A 99 4.96 21.79 -2.61
N LEU A 100 4.93 20.49 -2.32
CA LEU A 100 5.46 19.43 -3.18
C LEU A 100 4.47 19.12 -4.30
N GLU A 101 4.80 19.59 -5.51
CA GLU A 101 4.00 19.40 -6.73
C GLU A 101 4.55 18.24 -7.56
N ASP A 102 5.87 18.14 -7.76
CA ASP A 102 6.46 17.11 -8.62
C ASP A 102 7.08 15.98 -7.80
N ILE A 103 6.60 14.75 -7.97
CA ILE A 103 7.13 13.55 -7.31
C ILE A 103 7.49 12.53 -8.38
N THR A 104 8.76 12.36 -8.67
CA THR A 104 9.27 11.30 -9.54
C THR A 104 10.11 10.33 -8.72
N ILE A 105 9.77 9.05 -8.77
CA ILE A 105 10.56 8.00 -8.15
C ILE A 105 10.81 6.91 -9.18
N ASP A 106 12.07 6.78 -9.58
CA ASP A 106 12.50 5.75 -10.51
C ASP A 106 12.89 4.50 -9.73
N CYS A 107 12.18 3.40 -9.95
CA CYS A 107 12.52 2.09 -9.42
C CYS A 107 11.84 1.01 -10.26
N THR A 108 12.30 -0.23 -10.16
CA THR A 108 11.62 -1.38 -10.78
C THR A 108 10.70 -2.10 -9.83
N HIS A 109 11.00 -2.04 -8.52
CA HIS A 109 10.25 -2.71 -7.46
C HIS A 109 10.17 -1.82 -6.22
N ALA A 110 9.06 -1.90 -5.50
CA ALA A 110 8.87 -1.33 -4.17
C ALA A 110 8.15 -2.33 -3.26
N ASP A 111 8.31 -2.25 -1.93
CA ASP A 111 7.39 -2.95 -1.04
C ASP A 111 6.11 -2.10 -0.93
N ASN A 112 6.08 -1.09 -0.06
CA ASN A 112 4.89 -0.29 0.19
C ASN A 112 5.07 1.14 -0.31
N ILE A 113 4.12 1.63 -1.11
CA ILE A 113 4.08 3.02 -1.57
C ILE A 113 2.90 3.72 -0.93
N THR A 114 3.16 4.79 -0.17
CA THR A 114 2.15 5.58 0.52
C THR A 114 2.44 7.06 0.28
N ILE A 115 1.68 7.67 -0.64
CA ILE A 115 1.83 9.09 -1.03
C ILE A 115 0.54 9.86 -0.81
N GLY A 116 0.57 10.92 -0.01
CA GLY A 116 -0.67 11.65 0.29
C GLY A 116 -0.51 12.90 1.13
N ALA A 117 -1.56 13.73 1.16
CA ALA A 117 -1.53 15.02 1.86
C ALA A 117 -0.38 15.96 1.40
N ASN A 118 0.03 15.87 0.13
CA ASN A 118 1.00 16.79 -0.48
C ASN A 118 0.26 18.00 -1.11
N SER A 119 0.84 18.68 -2.10
CA SER A 119 0.12 19.73 -2.82
C SER A 119 -1.12 19.18 -3.53
N ASP A 120 -2.16 20.00 -3.66
CA ASP A 120 -3.35 19.68 -4.48
C ASP A 120 -3.02 19.51 -5.98
N LYS A 121 -1.80 19.90 -6.39
CA LYS A 121 -1.25 19.71 -7.73
C LYS A 121 -0.17 18.63 -7.80
N ALA A 122 -0.17 17.68 -6.87
CA ALA A 122 0.80 16.59 -6.88
C ALA A 122 0.71 15.76 -8.18
N ASP A 123 1.76 15.83 -8.99
CA ASP A 123 2.04 14.99 -10.15
C ASP A 123 3.02 13.89 -9.71
N ILE A 124 2.55 12.64 -9.74
CA ILE A 124 3.25 11.47 -9.20
C ILE A 124 3.65 10.57 -10.35
N SER A 125 4.93 10.25 -10.47
CA SER A 125 5.47 9.47 -11.57
C SER A 125 6.36 8.33 -11.08
N PHE A 126 6.07 7.12 -11.56
CA PHE A 126 6.88 5.92 -11.40
C PHE A 126 7.16 5.28 -12.77
N PRO A 127 8.11 5.84 -13.54
CA PRO A 127 8.24 5.55 -14.97
C PRO A 127 8.66 4.11 -15.29
N ASN A 128 9.35 3.43 -14.36
CA ASN A 128 9.85 2.06 -14.56
C ASN A 128 9.35 1.05 -13.51
N LEU A 129 8.40 1.43 -12.65
CA LEU A 129 7.89 0.55 -11.59
C LEU A 129 7.12 -0.60 -12.20
N LYS A 130 7.58 -1.84 -11.99
CA LYS A 130 6.95 -3.05 -12.52
C LYS A 130 6.09 -3.76 -11.48
N GLU A 131 6.57 -3.83 -10.25
CA GLU A 131 5.89 -4.54 -9.17
C GLU A 131 5.98 -3.74 -7.88
N ALA A 132 4.90 -3.72 -7.11
CA ALA A 132 4.96 -3.32 -5.70
C ALA A 132 4.16 -4.28 -4.82
N VAL A 133 4.40 -4.31 -3.51
CA VAL A 133 3.52 -5.05 -2.60
C VAL A 133 2.17 -4.35 -2.51
N ASP A 134 2.17 -3.04 -2.22
CA ASP A 134 0.95 -2.25 -2.01
C ASP A 134 1.16 -0.79 -2.42
N ILE A 135 0.14 -0.15 -2.97
CA ILE A 135 0.17 1.25 -3.39
C ILE A 135 -1.08 1.97 -2.88
N GLU A 136 -0.88 2.97 -2.03
CA GLU A 136 -1.90 3.89 -1.54
C GLU A 136 -1.54 5.33 -1.93
N ILE A 137 -2.36 5.96 -2.77
CA ILE A 137 -2.16 7.34 -3.24
C ILE A 137 -3.40 8.19 -2.94
N ALA A 138 -3.19 9.29 -2.21
CA ALA A 138 -4.23 10.23 -1.82
C ALA A 138 -4.02 11.62 -2.41
N ASN A 139 -5.07 12.23 -2.94
CA ASN A 139 -5.10 13.63 -3.40
C ASN A 139 -4.09 13.98 -4.51
N ALA A 140 -3.98 13.13 -5.54
CA ALA A 140 -3.14 13.41 -6.71
C ALA A 140 -3.89 14.20 -7.80
N SER A 141 -3.16 14.99 -8.58
CA SER A 141 -3.66 15.59 -9.83
C SER A 141 -3.28 14.79 -11.07
N ALA A 142 -2.15 14.08 -11.03
CA ALA A 142 -1.68 13.20 -12.10
C ALA A 142 -0.91 12.02 -11.50
N ILE A 143 -1.00 10.86 -12.16
CA ILE A 143 -0.33 9.62 -11.77
C ILE A 143 0.17 8.92 -13.03
N ASP A 144 1.47 8.65 -13.13
CA ASP A 144 2.06 7.72 -14.10
C ASP A 144 2.47 6.42 -13.41
N LEU A 145 1.69 5.37 -13.69
CA LEU A 145 1.93 3.98 -13.32
C LEU A 145 1.89 3.07 -14.57
N SER A 146 2.21 3.62 -15.74
CA SER A 146 2.03 2.92 -17.02
C SER A 146 2.88 1.67 -17.15
N ALA A 147 4.01 1.59 -16.44
CA ALA A 147 4.91 0.44 -16.37
C ALA A 147 4.49 -0.63 -15.34
N LEU A 148 3.53 -0.34 -14.44
CA LEU A 148 3.14 -1.24 -13.36
C LEU A 148 2.47 -2.50 -13.92
N GLU A 149 3.08 -3.66 -13.67
CA GLU A 149 2.65 -4.97 -14.17
C GLU A 149 1.77 -5.71 -13.15
N SER A 150 2.11 -5.65 -11.85
CA SER A 150 1.41 -6.43 -10.82
C SER A 150 1.55 -5.88 -9.39
N LEU A 151 0.61 -6.29 -8.54
CA LEU A 151 0.67 -6.11 -7.09
C LEU A 151 0.36 -7.45 -6.39
N PRO A 152 1.36 -8.33 -6.20
CA PRO A 152 1.13 -9.74 -5.84
C PRO A 152 0.65 -9.95 -4.40
N ARG A 153 0.66 -8.91 -3.55
CA ARG A 153 0.46 -9.05 -2.10
C ARG A 153 -0.36 -7.94 -1.44
N GLY A 154 -0.88 -7.01 -2.21
CA GLY A 154 -1.59 -5.84 -1.71
C GLY A 154 -2.50 -5.25 -2.78
N ALA A 155 -2.93 -4.01 -2.56
CA ALA A 155 -3.93 -3.32 -3.36
C ALA A 155 -3.35 -2.10 -4.09
N LEU A 156 -4.02 -1.71 -5.18
CA LEU A 156 -3.89 -0.37 -5.73
C LEU A 156 -5.06 0.46 -5.22
N HIS A 157 -4.81 1.30 -4.22
CA HIS A 157 -5.81 2.22 -3.65
C HIS A 157 -5.48 3.66 -4.03
N ILE A 158 -6.35 4.28 -4.82
CA ILE A 158 -6.21 5.68 -5.23
C ILE A 158 -7.49 6.40 -4.83
N TYR A 159 -7.36 7.49 -4.07
CA TYR A 159 -8.52 8.25 -3.64
C TYR A 159 -8.29 9.75 -3.48
N GLY A 160 -9.35 10.53 -3.68
CA GLY A 160 -9.30 11.98 -3.55
C GLY A 160 -8.46 12.69 -4.63
N GLY A 161 -8.55 14.02 -4.67
CA GLY A 161 -7.78 14.85 -5.59
C GLY A 161 -8.50 15.19 -6.88
N SER A 162 -7.72 15.42 -7.93
CA SER A 162 -8.21 15.97 -9.20
C SER A 162 -7.76 15.19 -10.44
N LEU A 163 -7.33 13.94 -10.25
CA LEU A 163 -6.92 13.01 -11.30
C LEU A 163 -7.98 12.88 -12.40
N GLU A 164 -7.59 13.15 -13.65
CA GLU A 164 -8.51 13.08 -14.80
C GLU A 164 -8.44 11.75 -15.56
N LYS A 165 -7.24 11.15 -15.60
CA LYS A 165 -6.95 9.90 -16.30
C LYS A 165 -6.06 9.01 -15.43
N LEU A 166 -6.34 7.71 -15.44
CA LEU A 166 -5.45 6.66 -14.93
C LEU A 166 -5.16 5.64 -16.04
N ASP A 167 -3.88 5.47 -16.35
CA ASP A 167 -3.40 4.56 -17.41
C ASP A 167 -2.55 3.45 -16.78
N LEU A 168 -3.07 2.22 -16.85
CA LEU A 168 -2.48 1.00 -16.31
C LEU A 168 -2.20 0.04 -17.47
N ALA A 169 -1.43 0.52 -18.47
CA ALA A 169 -1.23 -0.17 -19.74
C ALA A 169 -0.63 -1.57 -19.60
N ALA A 170 0.31 -1.77 -18.66
CA ALA A 170 0.98 -3.04 -18.41
C ALA A 170 0.34 -3.88 -17.29
N PHE A 171 -0.68 -3.37 -16.60
CA PHE A 171 -1.19 -3.96 -15.36
C PHE A 171 -2.00 -5.22 -15.63
N THR A 172 -1.62 -6.33 -15.01
CA THR A 172 -2.17 -7.66 -15.27
C THR A 172 -2.92 -8.28 -14.10
N GLU A 173 -2.48 -8.03 -12.86
CA GLU A 173 -3.02 -8.70 -11.67
C GLU A 173 -2.78 -7.92 -10.37
N VAL A 174 -3.69 -8.12 -9.42
CA VAL A 174 -3.59 -7.57 -8.06
C VAL A 174 -4.13 -8.57 -7.04
N SER A 175 -3.58 -8.60 -5.83
CA SER A 175 -4.01 -9.50 -4.76
C SER A 175 -5.18 -8.91 -3.95
N ASP A 176 -5.02 -7.76 -3.30
CA ASP A 176 -6.02 -7.25 -2.34
C ASP A 176 -7.03 -6.25 -2.92
N GLY A 177 -6.85 -5.84 -4.19
CA GLY A 177 -7.90 -5.15 -4.95
C GLY A 177 -7.42 -3.98 -5.80
N LEU A 178 -8.30 -3.58 -6.73
CA LEU A 178 -8.21 -2.30 -7.42
C LEU A 178 -9.31 -1.40 -6.83
N ILE A 179 -8.90 -0.35 -6.13
CA ILE A 179 -9.78 0.48 -5.32
C ILE A 179 -9.62 1.94 -5.75
N LEU A 180 -10.65 2.47 -6.41
CA LEU A 180 -10.70 3.86 -6.90
C LEU A 180 -11.90 4.56 -6.24
N GLU A 181 -11.63 5.52 -5.37
CA GLU A 181 -12.66 6.14 -4.53
C GLU A 181 -12.55 7.66 -4.49
N ASP A 182 -13.67 8.38 -4.48
CA ASP A 182 -13.67 9.84 -4.32
C ASP A 182 -12.79 10.57 -5.36
N LEU A 183 -12.85 10.12 -6.62
CA LEU A 183 -12.12 10.68 -7.76
C LEU A 183 -13.09 11.36 -8.75
N PRO A 184 -13.77 12.46 -8.37
CA PRO A 184 -14.89 13.02 -9.15
C PRO A 184 -14.49 13.55 -10.52
N LYS A 185 -13.18 13.75 -10.79
CA LYS A 185 -12.67 14.18 -12.09
C LYS A 185 -12.13 13.04 -12.95
N LEU A 186 -12.01 11.83 -12.42
CA LEU A 186 -11.48 10.70 -13.16
C LEU A 186 -12.52 10.28 -14.19
N THR A 187 -12.24 10.56 -15.46
CA THR A 187 -13.14 10.28 -16.59
C THR A 187 -12.58 9.20 -17.52
N GLN A 188 -11.31 8.82 -17.33
CA GLN A 188 -10.65 7.82 -18.16
C GLN A 188 -9.86 6.85 -17.29
N LEU A 189 -10.23 5.57 -17.38
CA LEU A 189 -9.47 4.45 -16.83
C LEU A 189 -9.11 3.51 -17.97
N SER A 190 -7.83 3.20 -18.14
CA SER A 190 -7.36 2.18 -19.09
C SER A 190 -6.59 1.10 -18.35
N ALA A 191 -7.02 -0.16 -18.48
CA ALA A 191 -6.30 -1.31 -17.95
C ALA A 191 -6.55 -2.53 -18.89
N PRO A 192 -6.04 -2.48 -20.14
CA PRO A 192 -6.40 -3.44 -21.17
C PRO A 192 -5.87 -4.86 -20.92
N GLU A 193 -4.77 -4.98 -20.16
CA GLU A 193 -4.12 -6.24 -19.82
C GLU A 193 -4.60 -6.84 -18.49
N PHE A 194 -5.50 -6.16 -17.77
CA PHE A 194 -5.90 -6.54 -16.42
C PHE A 194 -6.76 -7.81 -16.44
N THR A 195 -6.28 -8.87 -15.80
CA THR A 195 -6.87 -10.21 -15.91
C THR A 195 -7.55 -10.70 -14.65
N ARG A 196 -7.07 -10.34 -13.45
CA ARG A 196 -7.62 -10.91 -12.22
C ARG A 196 -7.31 -10.11 -10.96
N ILE A 197 -8.24 -10.22 -10.02
CA ILE A 197 -8.09 -9.85 -8.61
C ILE A 197 -8.08 -11.14 -7.80
N MET A 198 -7.00 -11.38 -7.07
CA MET A 198 -6.73 -12.63 -6.37
C MET A 198 -7.14 -12.57 -4.88
N ASP A 199 -6.79 -13.61 -4.13
CA ASP A 199 -6.83 -13.73 -2.67
C ASP A 199 -8.04 -13.16 -1.94
N ARG A 200 -8.03 -11.91 -1.49
CA ARG A 200 -9.17 -11.29 -0.78
C ARG A 200 -9.68 -10.06 -1.50
N GLY A 201 -9.15 -9.78 -2.68
CA GLY A 201 -9.35 -8.50 -3.32
C GLY A 201 -10.69 -8.35 -4.00
N ALA A 202 -11.16 -7.11 -3.97
CA ALA A 202 -12.37 -6.65 -4.63
C ALA A 202 -12.01 -5.66 -5.75
N LEU A 203 -12.88 -5.56 -6.75
CA LEU A 203 -12.89 -4.39 -7.63
C LEU A 203 -13.85 -3.37 -7.00
N THR A 204 -13.31 -2.24 -6.54
CA THR A 204 -14.13 -1.17 -5.93
C THR A 204 -13.90 0.11 -6.69
N ILE A 205 -14.93 0.60 -7.38
CA ILE A 205 -14.92 1.89 -8.05
C ILE A 205 -16.14 2.67 -7.57
N SER A 206 -15.92 3.77 -6.85
CA SER A 206 -17.03 4.56 -6.30
C SER A 206 -16.75 6.06 -6.32
N ASN A 207 -17.80 6.86 -6.53
CA ASN A 207 -17.71 8.33 -6.53
C ASN A 207 -16.63 8.85 -7.49
N THR A 208 -16.62 8.31 -8.71
CA THR A 208 -15.72 8.76 -9.79
C THR A 208 -16.49 9.50 -10.87
N GLY A 209 -15.78 10.21 -11.76
CA GLY A 209 -16.37 10.83 -12.95
C GLY A 209 -16.51 9.88 -14.15
N LEU A 210 -16.32 8.57 -13.96
CA LEU A 210 -16.38 7.57 -15.03
C LEU A 210 -17.83 7.33 -15.45
N THR A 211 -18.10 7.47 -16.74
CA THR A 211 -19.39 7.10 -17.35
C THR A 211 -19.32 5.74 -18.04
N GLU A 212 -18.13 5.24 -18.35
CA GLU A 212 -17.92 3.95 -19.00
C GLU A 212 -16.79 3.21 -18.29
N LEU A 213 -16.95 1.90 -18.13
CA LEU A 213 -15.89 1.01 -17.65
C LEU A 213 -15.72 -0.14 -18.63
N SER A 214 -14.50 -0.34 -19.15
CA SER A 214 -14.16 -1.51 -19.97
C SER A 214 -12.88 -2.15 -19.46
N LEU A 215 -12.97 -3.41 -19.05
CA LEU A 215 -11.83 -4.25 -18.64
C LEU A 215 -11.87 -5.55 -19.45
N PRO A 216 -11.43 -5.52 -20.72
CA PRO A 216 -11.72 -6.56 -21.69
C PRO A 216 -11.10 -7.92 -21.37
N LYS A 217 -10.05 -7.94 -20.54
CA LYS A 217 -9.34 -9.16 -20.14
C LYS A 217 -9.64 -9.64 -18.73
N LEU A 218 -10.46 -8.91 -17.96
CA LEU A 218 -10.76 -9.27 -16.57
C LEU A 218 -11.60 -10.54 -16.53
N GLN A 219 -11.07 -11.58 -15.89
CA GLN A 219 -11.66 -12.92 -15.84
C GLN A 219 -12.16 -13.32 -14.46
N LEU A 220 -11.46 -12.87 -13.41
CA LEU A 220 -11.67 -13.32 -12.04
C LEU A 220 -11.62 -12.14 -11.07
N ILE A 221 -12.62 -12.07 -10.20
CA ILE A 221 -12.59 -11.26 -8.99
C ILE A 221 -12.79 -12.22 -7.82
N TYR A 222 -11.80 -12.33 -6.93
CA TYR A 222 -11.91 -13.30 -5.83
C TYR A 222 -12.98 -12.90 -4.81
N SER A 223 -13.04 -11.63 -4.43
CA SER A 223 -14.05 -11.12 -3.51
C SER A 223 -15.19 -10.46 -4.29
N SER A 224 -15.47 -9.19 -4.06
CA SER A 224 -16.68 -8.52 -4.52
C SER A 224 -16.43 -7.61 -5.72
N LEU A 225 -17.46 -7.43 -6.55
CA LEU A 225 -17.52 -6.40 -7.58
C LEU A 225 -18.40 -5.27 -7.06
N TRP A 226 -17.81 -4.12 -6.76
CA TRP A 226 -18.51 -2.94 -6.27
C TRP A 226 -18.30 -1.76 -7.22
N LEU A 227 -19.34 -1.41 -7.97
CA LEU A 227 -19.34 -0.28 -8.88
C LEU A 227 -20.45 0.69 -8.50
N GLU A 228 -20.08 1.94 -8.22
CA GLU A 228 -21.03 3.00 -7.89
C GLU A 228 -20.64 4.32 -8.57
N GLY A 229 -21.52 4.84 -9.41
CA GLY A 229 -21.33 6.14 -10.05
C GLY A 229 -22.36 6.39 -11.15
N ASP A 230 -22.04 7.35 -12.01
CA ASP A 230 -22.87 7.71 -13.16
C ASP A 230 -22.54 6.87 -14.40
N PHE A 231 -22.26 5.57 -14.21
CA PHE A 231 -21.96 4.66 -15.32
C PHE A 231 -23.16 4.53 -16.27
N GLU A 232 -22.95 4.82 -17.55
CA GLU A 232 -23.86 4.54 -18.64
C GLU A 232 -23.62 3.14 -19.23
N SER A 233 -22.39 2.63 -19.17
CA SER A 233 -22.06 1.28 -19.61
C SER A 233 -20.90 0.65 -18.83
N VAL A 234 -20.97 -0.68 -18.67
CA VAL A 234 -19.92 -1.51 -18.06
C VAL A 234 -19.71 -2.73 -18.95
N ASP A 235 -18.49 -2.93 -19.45
CA ASP A 235 -18.10 -4.01 -20.36
C ASP A 235 -16.99 -4.87 -19.75
N LEU A 236 -17.38 -6.08 -19.30
CA LEU A 236 -16.50 -7.07 -18.67
C LEU A 236 -16.69 -8.45 -19.36
N PRO A 237 -16.38 -8.55 -20.66
CA PRO A 237 -16.86 -9.65 -21.50
C PRO A 237 -16.24 -11.01 -21.15
N LEU A 238 -15.07 -11.03 -20.50
CA LEU A 238 -14.38 -12.25 -20.08
C LEU A 238 -14.57 -12.58 -18.61
N LEU A 239 -15.33 -11.79 -17.85
CA LEU A 239 -15.54 -12.01 -16.43
C LEU A 239 -16.41 -13.26 -16.23
N THR A 240 -15.83 -14.28 -15.62
CA THR A 240 -16.48 -15.59 -15.46
C THR A 240 -16.64 -16.01 -14.00
N SER A 241 -16.02 -15.28 -13.07
CA SER A 241 -16.07 -15.62 -11.65
C SER A 241 -15.98 -14.36 -10.79
N VAL A 242 -16.94 -14.24 -9.87
CA VAL A 242 -16.92 -13.32 -8.74
C VAL A 242 -17.16 -14.17 -7.50
N GLY A 243 -16.25 -14.16 -6.53
CA GLY A 243 -16.37 -15.00 -5.33
C GLY A 243 -17.14 -14.36 -4.17
N GLY A 244 -17.63 -13.14 -4.35
CA GLY A 244 -18.34 -12.34 -3.36
C GLY A 244 -19.56 -11.63 -3.93
N ASP A 245 -19.96 -10.54 -3.28
CA ASP A 245 -21.13 -9.77 -3.66
C ASP A 245 -20.91 -9.02 -4.98
N ILE A 246 -21.99 -8.81 -5.74
CA ILE A 246 -21.99 -7.96 -6.92
C ILE A 246 -22.97 -6.82 -6.67
N TYR A 247 -22.41 -5.61 -6.59
CA TYR A 247 -23.16 -4.37 -6.45
C TYR A 247 -22.83 -3.45 -7.61
N MET A 248 -23.87 -3.01 -8.30
CA MET A 248 -23.80 -2.06 -9.41
C MET A 248 -24.81 -0.94 -9.17
N LYS A 249 -24.34 0.29 -9.14
CA LYS A 249 -25.17 1.49 -9.20
C LYS A 249 -24.67 2.39 -10.31
N GLY A 250 -25.49 2.54 -11.35
CA GLY A 250 -25.17 3.31 -12.55
C GLY A 250 -26.02 4.57 -12.70
N ALA A 251 -25.86 5.25 -13.83
CA ALA A 251 -26.70 6.37 -14.25
C ALA A 251 -28.18 5.92 -14.40
N LYS A 252 -29.09 6.89 -14.50
CA LYS A 252 -30.53 6.63 -14.68
C LYS A 252 -30.86 5.83 -15.93
N SER A 253 -30.00 5.94 -16.95
CA SER A 253 -30.12 5.24 -18.23
C SER A 253 -29.42 3.87 -18.24
N PHE A 254 -28.80 3.45 -17.13
CA PHE A 254 -28.07 2.19 -17.08
C PHE A 254 -29.02 1.01 -17.22
N ASP A 255 -28.67 0.06 -18.10
CA ASP A 255 -29.47 -1.12 -18.38
C ASP A 255 -29.19 -2.23 -17.35
N CYS A 256 -29.85 -2.14 -16.19
CA CYS A 256 -29.72 -3.16 -15.15
C CYS A 256 -30.27 -4.52 -15.56
N ASP A 257 -31.20 -4.60 -16.51
CA ASP A 257 -31.72 -5.88 -16.99
C ASP A 257 -30.61 -6.61 -17.77
N ALA A 258 -29.96 -5.93 -18.72
CA ALA A 258 -28.83 -6.48 -19.46
C ALA A 258 -27.64 -6.84 -18.55
N PHE A 259 -27.32 -5.98 -17.58
CA PHE A 259 -26.26 -6.26 -16.60
C PHE A 259 -26.60 -7.50 -15.75
N SER A 260 -27.86 -7.62 -15.31
CA SER A 260 -28.34 -8.76 -14.54
C SER A 260 -28.30 -10.07 -15.32
N GLU A 261 -28.67 -10.06 -16.61
CA GLU A 261 -28.58 -11.25 -17.46
C GLU A 261 -27.16 -11.80 -17.56
N GLN A 262 -26.16 -10.91 -17.58
CA GLN A 262 -24.75 -11.28 -17.67
C GLN A 262 -24.17 -11.74 -16.33
N PHE A 263 -24.37 -10.98 -15.25
CA PHE A 263 -23.58 -11.14 -14.02
C PHE A 263 -24.33 -11.77 -12.84
N SER A 264 -25.67 -11.82 -12.84
CA SER A 264 -26.44 -12.32 -11.69
C SER A 264 -26.12 -13.77 -11.29
N LYS A 265 -25.66 -14.58 -12.23
CA LYS A 265 -25.29 -15.98 -11.99
C LYS A 265 -23.88 -16.15 -11.41
N LEU A 266 -23.07 -15.09 -11.40
CA LEU A 266 -21.73 -15.12 -10.84
C LEU A 266 -21.76 -14.99 -9.31
N ALA A 267 -22.74 -14.25 -8.76
CA ALA A 267 -23.03 -14.25 -7.33
C ALA A 267 -23.72 -15.58 -6.95
N THR A 268 -23.00 -16.46 -6.27
CA THR A 268 -23.47 -17.82 -5.93
C THR A 268 -23.54 -18.07 -4.42
N GLY A 269 -24.32 -19.06 -4.02
CA GLY A 269 -24.44 -19.45 -2.61
C GLY A 269 -25.15 -18.38 -1.77
N GLU A 270 -24.44 -17.81 -0.80
CA GLU A 270 -24.96 -16.78 0.11
C GLU A 270 -24.67 -15.34 -0.36
N GLN A 271 -24.04 -15.18 -1.53
CA GLN A 271 -23.67 -13.89 -2.09
C GLN A 271 -24.89 -13.14 -2.62
N THR A 272 -24.81 -11.82 -2.57
CA THR A 272 -25.85 -10.90 -3.03
C THR A 272 -25.52 -10.37 -4.41
N PHE A 273 -26.56 -10.20 -5.22
CA PHE A 273 -26.50 -9.47 -6.48
C PHE A 273 -27.48 -8.32 -6.41
N LYS A 274 -27.01 -7.10 -6.69
CA LYS A 274 -27.84 -5.90 -6.75
C LYS A 274 -27.37 -5.00 -7.89
N CYS A 275 -28.31 -4.63 -8.75
CA CYS A 275 -28.14 -3.60 -9.76
C CYS A 275 -29.19 -2.52 -9.56
N VAL A 276 -28.76 -1.25 -9.57
CA VAL A 276 -29.61 -0.07 -9.44
C VAL A 276 -29.26 0.92 -10.54
N ALA A 277 -30.24 1.41 -11.27
CA ALA A 277 -30.10 2.57 -12.15
C ALA A 277 -30.46 3.83 -11.37
N GLY A 278 -29.72 4.93 -11.55
CA GLY A 278 -29.90 6.16 -10.77
C GLY A 278 -31.34 6.72 -10.78
N ASP A 279 -31.75 7.30 -9.65
CA ASP A 279 -33.10 7.74 -9.18
C ASP A 279 -33.97 6.72 -8.42
N ASP A 280 -33.59 5.43 -8.36
CA ASP A 280 -34.28 4.48 -7.47
C ASP A 280 -33.90 4.75 -6.00
N SER A 281 -34.79 5.44 -5.29
CA SER A 281 -34.61 5.92 -3.90
C SER A 281 -34.81 4.82 -2.86
N ASP A 282 -34.21 3.64 -3.04
CA ASP A 282 -34.18 2.63 -2.00
C ASP A 282 -33.04 2.95 -1.03
N GLU A 283 -33.27 3.92 -0.13
CA GLU A 283 -32.40 4.32 1.00
C GLU A 283 -32.08 3.19 2.02
N SER A 284 -32.39 1.94 1.68
CA SER A 284 -31.91 0.75 2.39
C SER A 284 -30.55 0.25 1.84
N ASP A 285 -29.89 1.04 1.00
CA ASP A 285 -28.51 0.86 0.54
C ASP A 285 -27.54 0.99 1.71
N SER A 286 -27.46 -0.07 2.52
CA SER A 286 -26.45 -0.17 3.54
C SER A 286 -25.08 -0.32 2.87
N GLU A 287 -24.29 0.75 2.95
CA GLU A 287 -22.81 0.80 2.89
C GLU A 287 -22.11 -0.37 3.63
N ALA A 288 -22.85 -1.11 4.47
CA ALA A 288 -22.40 -2.30 5.18
C ALA A 288 -21.85 -3.43 4.27
N SER A 289 -22.16 -3.42 2.98
CA SER A 289 -21.63 -4.40 2.00
C SER A 289 -20.47 -3.86 1.16
N LYS A 290 -20.13 -2.56 1.25
CA LYS A 290 -19.00 -1.99 0.50
C LYS A 290 -17.69 -2.57 1.05
N PRO A 291 -16.79 -3.10 0.21
CA PRO A 291 -15.46 -3.51 0.65
C PRO A 291 -14.75 -2.34 1.33
N THR A 292 -14.28 -2.56 2.56
CA THR A 292 -13.52 -1.56 3.31
C THR A 292 -12.06 -1.60 2.86
N ALA A 293 -11.59 -0.52 2.25
CA ALA A 293 -10.15 -0.29 2.09
C ALA A 293 -9.54 0.11 3.45
N SER A 294 -8.43 -0.50 3.83
CA SER A 294 -7.65 -0.01 4.98
C SER A 294 -6.73 1.10 4.51
N SER A 295 -7.09 2.36 4.78
CA SER A 295 -6.20 3.49 4.51
C SER A 295 -5.13 3.62 5.60
N SER A 296 -3.87 3.74 5.23
CA SER A 296 -2.76 4.05 6.14
C SER A 296 -2.69 5.55 6.47
N PHE A 297 -3.35 6.39 5.68
CA PHE A 297 -3.53 7.80 5.99
C PHE A 297 -4.57 7.98 7.10
N ASN A 298 -4.10 8.12 8.33
CA ASN A 298 -4.92 8.59 9.44
C ASN A 298 -5.45 9.99 9.08
N SER A 299 -6.73 10.08 8.70
CA SER A 299 -7.39 11.31 8.25
C SER A 299 -7.18 12.46 9.25
N ALA A 300 -6.19 13.32 8.98
CA ALA A 300 -6.10 14.63 9.61
C ALA A 300 -7.08 15.55 8.87
N SER A 301 -8.24 15.78 9.51
CA SER A 301 -9.25 16.79 9.19
C SER A 301 -10.28 16.49 8.09
N SER A 302 -11.46 16.06 8.53
CA SER A 302 -12.67 16.84 8.26
C SER A 302 -13.58 16.86 9.49
N THR A 303 -13.61 18.01 10.18
CA THR A 303 -14.54 18.29 11.28
C THR A 303 -15.94 18.48 10.71
N LYS A 304 -16.65 17.38 10.46
CA LYS A 304 -18.11 17.42 10.27
C LYS A 304 -18.75 17.22 11.64
N THR A 305 -19.29 18.31 12.16
CA THR A 305 -20.08 18.37 13.38
C THR A 305 -21.32 17.47 13.22
N ALA A 306 -21.24 16.22 13.67
CA ALA A 306 -22.41 15.37 13.79
C ALA A 306 -23.12 15.67 15.10
N ALA A 307 -24.26 16.34 14.96
CA ALA A 307 -25.23 16.58 16.00
C ALA A 307 -25.71 15.25 16.62
N SER A 308 -25.94 15.32 17.93
CA SER A 308 -26.49 14.29 18.78
C SER A 308 -27.81 13.68 18.27
N SER A 309 -27.87 12.35 18.20
CA SER A 309 -29.12 11.59 18.32
C SER A 309 -28.98 10.54 19.42
N LYS A 310 -29.50 10.90 20.60
CA LYS A 310 -29.80 9.95 21.68
C LYS A 310 -30.99 9.09 21.22
N SER A 311 -30.79 7.78 21.14
CA SER A 311 -31.89 6.82 21.19
C SER A 311 -31.70 5.91 22.40
N ALA A 312 -32.75 5.87 23.20
CA ALA A 312 -32.88 5.18 24.46
C ALA A 312 -33.35 3.74 24.28
N ALA A 313 -32.95 2.86 25.20
CA ALA A 313 -33.72 1.79 25.87
C ALA A 313 -32.74 0.71 26.40
N ALA A 314 -32.88 0.07 27.56
CA ALA A 314 -33.75 0.24 28.72
C ALA A 314 -33.18 -0.60 29.90
N THR A 315 -33.23 -0.02 31.11
CA THR A 315 -33.56 -0.58 32.44
C THR A 315 -32.95 -1.89 32.95
N SER A 316 -32.14 -1.79 34.02
CA SER A 316 -32.41 -2.22 35.42
C SER A 316 -31.07 -2.21 36.17
N GLY A 317 -30.86 -1.77 37.41
CA GLY A 317 -31.64 -1.14 38.46
C GLY A 317 -30.83 -1.34 39.75
N ALA A 318 -30.28 -0.28 40.36
CA ALA A 318 -29.89 -0.25 41.78
C ALA A 318 -29.41 1.15 42.17
N ALA A 319 -29.99 1.66 43.25
CA ALA A 319 -29.72 2.96 43.83
C ALA A 319 -28.39 3.00 44.61
N SER A 320 -27.70 4.14 44.62
CA SER A 320 -27.59 5.01 45.82
C SER A 320 -26.48 6.07 45.68
N SER A 321 -26.91 7.32 45.92
CA SER A 321 -26.22 8.43 46.61
C SER A 321 -24.75 8.76 46.33
N GLY A 322 -24.49 10.04 46.05
CA GLY A 322 -23.45 10.79 46.76
C GLY A 322 -22.64 11.78 45.93
N ALA A 323 -22.94 13.07 46.14
CA ALA A 323 -22.04 14.24 46.22
C ALA A 323 -20.72 14.21 45.41
N ALA A 324 -20.54 15.07 44.40
CA ALA A 324 -20.22 16.50 44.49
C ALA A 324 -18.74 16.81 44.79
N SER A 325 -18.26 17.85 44.09
CA SER A 325 -17.01 18.60 44.28
C SER A 325 -15.75 17.92 43.77
N SER A 326 -14.71 18.58 43.29
CA SER A 326 -14.47 19.90 42.69
C SER A 326 -12.95 19.99 42.55
N GLY A 327 -12.49 20.70 41.53
CA GLY A 327 -11.31 21.56 41.71
C GLY A 327 -9.93 20.95 41.45
N ALA A 328 -9.30 21.54 40.42
CA ALA A 328 -7.93 22.04 40.38
C ALA A 328 -6.79 21.02 40.60
N ALA A 329 -6.04 20.67 39.55
CA ALA A 329 -4.94 21.49 39.02
C ALA A 329 -3.87 21.82 40.07
N SER A 330 -2.71 21.16 39.97
CA SER A 330 -1.41 21.82 39.80
C SER A 330 -0.25 20.82 39.77
N SER A 331 0.58 20.99 38.74
CA SER A 331 2.05 20.88 38.71
C SER A 331 2.77 20.07 39.80
N ALA A 332 3.67 19.18 39.40
CA ALA A 332 5.10 19.49 39.34
C ALA A 332 5.91 18.26 38.93
N ALA A 333 6.96 18.53 38.17
CA ALA A 333 8.01 17.61 37.79
C ALA A 333 8.83 17.12 38.99
N ALA A 334 9.34 15.89 38.90
CA ALA A 334 10.72 15.53 39.26
C ALA A 334 10.96 14.03 39.06
N SER A 335 11.74 13.73 38.04
CA SER A 335 12.92 12.85 38.06
C SER A 335 13.08 11.75 39.12
N SER A 336 13.38 10.56 38.56
CA SER A 336 14.49 9.67 38.91
C SER A 336 14.34 8.61 40.02
N ALA A 337 15.01 7.50 39.70
CA ALA A 337 15.55 6.46 40.55
C ALA A 337 14.69 5.22 40.84
N ALA A 338 15.12 4.16 40.15
CA ALA A 338 15.07 2.76 40.48
C ALA A 338 14.97 2.42 41.98
N ALA A 339 14.12 1.44 42.28
CA ALA A 339 14.38 0.44 43.32
C ALA A 339 13.59 -0.83 42.99
N THR A 340 14.31 -1.96 42.94
CA THR A 340 13.78 -3.32 43.03
C THR A 340 13.06 -3.54 44.37
N PRO A 341 12.16 -4.54 44.45
CA PRO A 341 12.48 -5.67 45.32
C PRO A 341 11.99 -7.05 44.83
N THR A 342 12.89 -8.02 44.96
CA THR A 342 12.74 -9.39 45.51
C THR A 342 11.40 -10.15 45.43
N ASN A 343 11.38 -11.18 44.57
CA ASN A 343 11.43 -12.64 44.82
C ASN A 343 10.33 -13.40 45.62
N ALA A 344 10.10 -14.65 45.14
CA ALA A 344 9.35 -15.83 45.67
C ALA A 344 7.88 -15.99 45.21
N SER A 345 7.38 -17.16 44.79
CA SER A 345 7.94 -18.48 44.48
C SER A 345 6.91 -19.32 43.69
N SER A 346 7.41 -20.34 42.98
CA SER A 346 6.81 -21.69 42.77
C SER A 346 5.46 -21.85 42.05
N ALA A 347 5.50 -22.42 40.83
CA ALA A 347 5.14 -23.83 40.59
C ALA A 347 5.40 -24.21 39.12
N ALA A 348 6.15 -25.29 38.93
CA ALA A 348 6.49 -25.87 37.64
C ALA A 348 5.44 -26.90 37.20
N SER A 349 5.11 -26.92 35.90
CA SER A 349 4.51 -28.08 35.24
C SER A 349 5.30 -28.39 33.98
N SER A 350 6.02 -29.50 34.05
CA SER A 350 6.81 -30.15 33.01
C SER A 350 5.95 -30.61 31.83
N PHE A 351 6.37 -30.28 30.60
CA PHE A 351 5.96 -31.02 29.40
C PHE A 351 7.14 -31.87 28.93
N GLY A 352 6.94 -33.19 28.97
CA GLY A 352 7.92 -34.20 28.57
C GLY A 352 7.95 -34.41 27.07
N VAL A 353 9.16 -34.52 26.52
CA VAL A 353 9.45 -34.96 25.16
C VAL A 353 9.41 -36.49 25.13
N GLY A 354 8.48 -37.06 24.36
CA GLY A 354 8.38 -38.49 24.10
C GLY A 354 8.88 -38.85 22.71
N MET A 355 9.98 -39.60 22.65
CA MET A 355 10.43 -40.33 21.47
C MET A 355 9.41 -41.41 21.07
N ALA A 356 9.08 -41.49 19.78
CA ALA A 356 8.50 -42.68 19.19
C ALA A 356 9.16 -42.93 17.82
N THR A 357 9.96 -44.01 17.78
CA THR A 357 10.53 -44.62 16.59
C THR A 357 9.49 -45.51 15.91
N LEU A 358 9.24 -45.32 14.61
CA LEU A 358 8.63 -46.33 13.73
C LEU A 358 9.21 -46.17 12.32
N GLY A 359 9.85 -47.24 11.84
CA GLY A 359 10.47 -47.32 10.52
C GLY A 359 9.45 -47.63 9.40
N GLY A 360 9.86 -47.37 8.16
CA GLY A 360 9.06 -47.70 6.99
C GLY A 360 9.68 -47.26 5.67
N VAL A 361 10.59 -48.10 5.16
CA VAL A 361 10.83 -48.47 3.75
C VAL A 361 10.92 -47.35 2.70
N VAL A 362 12.17 -47.13 2.25
CA VAL A 362 12.55 -46.40 1.03
C VAL A 362 12.33 -47.29 -0.19
N GLY A 363 11.42 -46.90 -1.08
CA GLY A 363 11.22 -47.49 -2.40
C GLY A 363 11.70 -46.53 -3.49
N LEU A 364 12.87 -46.83 -4.04
CA LEU A 364 13.50 -46.12 -5.15
C LEU A 364 13.08 -46.81 -6.46
N VAL A 365 12.34 -46.13 -7.32
CA VAL A 365 12.06 -46.58 -8.69
C VAL A 365 12.42 -45.46 -9.64
N SER A 366 13.65 -45.52 -10.15
CA SER A 366 14.05 -44.91 -11.41
C SER A 366 13.73 -45.90 -12.53
N PHE A 367 12.97 -45.47 -13.54
CA PHE A 367 12.81 -46.21 -14.79
C PHE A 367 13.59 -45.51 -15.90
N PHE A 368 14.42 -46.30 -16.57
CA PHE A 368 15.24 -45.97 -17.73
C PHE A 368 14.39 -45.82 -19.00
N LEU A 369 14.73 -44.84 -19.85
CA LEU A 369 15.23 -45.06 -21.22
C LEU A 369 15.72 -43.75 -21.85
#